data_AF-A0A4S2RDM8-F1
#
_entry.id   AF-A0A4S2RDM8-F1
#
_cell.length_a   1.000
_cell.length_b   1.000
_cell.length_c   1.000
_cell.angle_alpha   90.00
_cell.angle_beta   90.00
_cell.angle_gamma   90.00
#
_symmetry.space_group_name_H-M   'P 1'
#
loop_
_entity.id
_entity.type
_entity.pdbx_description
1 polymer ?
#
loop_
_entity_poly.entity_id
_entity_poly.type
_entity_poly.pdbx_seq_one_letter_code
_entity_poly.pdbx_strand_id
1 'polypeptide(L)' 'MSTENPEIPVIEYEPATYYNVTAVCRTEGCANYDKIAAAPVYSNNGNPDYVNVIDSTCRSRMVILTATKMDPQPPEE' A
#
# COMPACT_ATOMS: atom_id res chain seq x y z
N MET A 1 23.71 -5.94 -15.50
CA MET A 1 22.63 -4.97 -15.73
C MET A 1 21.75 -5.01 -14.50
N SER A 2 22.05 -4.17 -13.52
CA SER A 2 21.26 -4.08 -12.29
C SER A 2 19.94 -3.40 -12.65
N THR A 3 18.85 -4.15 -12.56
CA THR A 3 17.49 -3.63 -12.73
C THR A 3 17.16 -2.76 -11.54
N GLU A 4 17.52 -1.48 -11.60
CA GLU A 4 16.86 -0.45 -10.79
C GLU A 4 15.41 -0.37 -11.28
N ASN A 5 14.54 -1.16 -10.64
CA ASN A 5 13.10 -1.01 -10.73
C ASN A 5 12.80 0.40 -10.16
N PRO A 6 12.17 1.31 -10.91
CA PRO A 6 12.03 2.71 -10.51
C PRO A 6 11.39 2.79 -9.12
N GLU A 7 12.23 3.15 -8.15
CA GLU A 7 11.96 3.61 -6.79
C GLU A 7 10.55 3.33 -6.28
N ILE A 8 10.27 2.08 -5.89
CA ILE A 8 9.21 1.86 -4.92
C ILE A 8 9.69 2.54 -3.63
N PRO A 9 8.99 3.58 -3.14
CA PRO A 9 9.44 4.29 -1.95
C PRO A 9 9.52 3.30 -0.80
N VAL A 10 10.65 3.33 -0.08
CA VAL A 10 10.76 2.61 1.20
C VAL A 10 9.87 3.36 2.19
N ILE A 11 8.72 2.79 2.51
CA ILE A 11 7.79 3.34 3.49
C ILE A 11 8.07 2.65 4.83
N GLU A 12 8.42 3.45 5.83
CA GLU A 12 8.55 2.97 7.21
C GLU A 12 7.19 3.01 7.90
N TYR A 13 6.80 1.89 8.51
CA TYR A 13 5.57 1.79 9.28
C TYR A 13 5.87 1.59 10.76
N GLU A 14 5.11 2.27 11.61
CA GLU A 14 5.07 1.98 13.04
C GLU A 14 4.21 0.74 13.30
N PRO A 15 4.52 -0.08 14.33
CA PRO A 15 3.63 -1.16 14.76
C PRO A 15 2.33 -0.60 15.34
N ALA A 16 1.29 -1.42 15.34
CA ALA A 16 -0.05 -1.10 15.83
C ALA A 16 -0.61 0.27 15.39
N THR A 17 -0.42 0.64 14.12
CA THR A 17 -0.75 1.98 13.61
C THR A 17 -1.49 1.91 12.27
N TYR A 18 -2.55 2.71 12.14
CA TYR A 18 -3.31 2.92 10.91
C TYR A 18 -2.73 4.04 10.05
N TYR A 19 -2.71 3.79 8.74
CA TYR A 19 -2.25 4.70 7.71
C TYR A 19 -3.29 4.83 6.61
N ASN A 20 -3.45 6.03 6.05
CA ASN A 20 -4.09 6.22 4.76
C ASN A 20 -3.03 6.13 3.67
N VAL A 21 -3.14 5.14 2.78
CA VAL A 21 -2.17 4.92 1.71
C VAL A 21 -2.75 5.22 0.35
N THR A 22 -1.89 5.59 -0.60
CA THR A 22 -2.22 5.52 -2.04
C THR A 22 -1.50 4.34 -2.68
N ALA A 23 -2.19 3.53 -3.47
CA ALA A 23 -1.61 2.40 -4.17
C ALA A 23 -2.02 2.38 -5.65
N VAL A 24 -1.19 1.76 -6.49
CA VAL A 24 -1.41 1.63 -7.94
C VAL A 24 -1.37 0.17 -8.37
N CYS A 25 -2.29 -0.25 -9.23
CA CYS A 25 -2.26 -1.57 -9.84
C CYS A 25 -1.32 -1.57 -11.04
N ARG A 26 -0.33 -2.47 -11.06
CA ARG A 26 0.62 -2.64 -12.16
C ARG A 26 0.45 -3.99 -12.88
N THR A 27 -0.66 -4.68 -12.64
CA THR A 27 -0.97 -5.95 -13.31
C THR A 27 -1.42 -5.68 -14.73
N GLU A 28 -0.59 -6.02 -15.71
CA GLU A 28 -0.93 -5.90 -17.14
C GLU A 28 -2.26 -6.61 -17.44
N GLY A 29 -3.09 -5.97 -18.26
CA GLY A 29 -4.43 -6.48 -18.59
C GLY A 29 -5.51 -6.27 -17.52
N CYS A 30 -5.17 -5.74 -16.34
CA CYS A 30 -6.19 -5.33 -15.37
C CYS A 30 -6.93 -4.07 -15.85
N ALA A 31 -8.25 -4.02 -15.66
CA ALA A 31 -9.06 -2.82 -15.94
C ALA A 31 -8.67 -1.60 -15.08
N ASN A 32 -7.90 -1.82 -14.01
CA ASN A 32 -7.37 -0.79 -13.13
C ASN A 32 -5.87 -0.55 -13.28
N TYR A 33 -5.25 -1.09 -14.34
CA TYR A 33 -3.85 -0.81 -14.63
C TYR A 33 -3.57 0.71 -14.62
N ASP A 34 -2.54 1.11 -13.88
CA ASP A 34 -2.11 2.50 -13.64
C ASP A 34 -3.13 3.43 -12.97
N LYS A 35 -4.24 2.89 -12.43
CA LYS A 35 -5.15 3.67 -11.59
C LYS A 35 -4.66 3.71 -10.15
N ILE A 36 -4.58 4.92 -9.59
CA ILE A 36 -4.26 5.16 -8.19
C ILE A 36 -5.56 5.11 -7.38
N ALA A 37 -5.54 4.36 -6.27
CA ALA A 37 -6.61 4.31 -5.29
C ALA A 37 -6.08 4.64 -3.90
N ALA A 38 -6.90 5.26 -3.07
CA ALA A 38 -6.62 5.46 -1.65
C ALA A 38 -7.32 4.39 -0.82
N ALA A 39 -6.64 3.86 0.20
CA ALA A 39 -7.20 2.88 1.11
C ALA A 39 -6.58 3.03 2.52
N PRO A 40 -7.37 2.82 3.59
CA PRO A 40 -6.79 2.66 4.92
C PRO A 40 -6.13 1.28 5.04
N VAL A 41 -4.98 1.23 5.72
CA VAL A 41 -4.29 -0.02 6.07
C VAL A 41 -3.83 0.01 7.52
N TYR A 42 -3.75 -1.16 8.13
CA TYR A 42 -3.20 -1.35 9.46
C TYR A 42 -1.83 -2.00 9.40
N SER A 43 -0.84 -1.38 10.03
CA SER A 43 0.48 -1.97 10.26
C SER A 43 0.49 -2.65 11.63
N ASN A 44 0.54 -3.99 11.64
CA ASN A 44 0.52 -4.76 12.87
C ASN A 44 1.87 -4.70 13.62
N ASN A 45 2.97 -4.97 12.90
CA ASN A 45 4.32 -5.11 13.49
C ASN A 45 5.36 -4.14 12.92
N GLY A 46 4.92 -3.14 12.12
CA GLY A 46 5.84 -2.20 11.46
C GLY A 46 6.57 -2.75 10.25
N ASN A 47 6.33 -4.02 9.86
CA ASN A 47 7.00 -4.63 8.72
C ASN A 47 6.18 -4.37 7.42
N PRO A 48 6.76 -3.66 6.43
CA PRO A 48 6.10 -3.34 5.15
C PRO A 48 5.59 -4.56 4.37
N ASP A 49 6.24 -5.73 4.48
CA ASP A 49 5.86 -6.93 3.73
C ASP A 49 4.47 -7.46 4.08
N TYR A 50 3.99 -7.11 5.29
CA TYR A 50 2.67 -7.49 5.79
C TYR A 50 1.60 -6.42 5.53
N VAL A 51 1.97 -5.23 5.06
CA VAL A 51 1.03 -4.17 4.67
C VAL A 51 0.71 -4.33 3.19
N ASN A 52 -0.54 -4.67 2.86
CA ASN A 52 -0.93 -4.97 1.50
C ASN A 52 -2.26 -4.31 1.13
N VAL A 53 -2.33 -3.81 -0.11
CA VAL A 53 -3.58 -3.39 -0.77
C VAL A 53 -3.83 -4.34 -1.94
N ILE A 54 -5.01 -4.97 -1.98
CA ILE A 54 -5.38 -5.91 -3.03
C ILE A 54 -6.39 -5.24 -3.96
N ASP A 55 -6.09 -5.24 -5.26
CA ASP A 55 -7.06 -4.80 -6.27
C ASP A 55 -8.18 -5.84 -6.37
N SER A 56 -9.43 -5.46 -6.09
CA SER A 56 -10.58 -6.36 -6.15
C SER A 56 -10.85 -6.93 -7.55
N THR A 57 -10.33 -6.28 -8.61
CA THR A 57 -10.57 -6.64 -10.01
C THR A 57 -9.68 -7.77 -10.47
N CYS A 58 -8.36 -7.65 -10.29
CA CYS A 58 -7.39 -8.67 -10.68
C CYS A 58 -6.89 -9.53 -9.51
N ARG A 59 -7.30 -9.22 -8.26
CA ARG A 59 -6.87 -9.89 -7.02
C ARG A 59 -5.36 -9.87 -6.77
N SER A 60 -4.64 -9.00 -7.45
CA SER A 60 -3.19 -8.85 -7.31
C SER A 60 -2.86 -7.77 -6.27
N ARG A 61 -1.67 -7.88 -5.68
CA ARG A 61 -1.12 -6.83 -4.79
C ARG A 61 -0.85 -5.57 -5.60
N MET A 62 -1.35 -4.45 -5.11
CA MET A 62 -1.05 -3.12 -5.63
C MET A 62 0.27 -2.63 -5.04
N VAL A 63 0.97 -1.76 -5.78
CA VAL A 63 2.19 -1.09 -5.31
C VAL A 63 1.77 0.11 -4.48
N ILE A 64 2.15 0.14 -3.20
CA ILE A 64 1.91 1.30 -2.33
C ILE A 64 2.89 2.41 -2.69
N LEU A 65 2.39 3.62 -2.89
CA LEU A 65 3.15 4.80 -3.32
C LEU A 65 3.36 5.81 -2.18
N THR A 66 2.37 5.97 -1.30
CA THR A 66 2.46 6.87 -0.14
C THR A 66 1.75 6.25 1.05
N ALA A 67 2.18 6.61 2.26
CA ALA A 67 1.48 6.29 3.50
C ALA A 67 1.49 7.52 4.41
N THR A 68 0.32 7.95 4.84
CA THR A 68 0.17 9.03 5.81
C THR A 68 -0.44 8.45 7.08
N LYS A 69 0.27 8.60 8.21
CA LYS A 69 -0.23 8.18 9.51
C LYS A 69 -1.56 8.87 9.79
N MET A 70 -2.57 8.11 10.20
CA MET A 70 -3.87 8.67 10.53
C MET A 70 -3.78 9.40 11.88
N ASP A 71 -4.37 10.59 11.95
CA ASP A 71 -4.49 11.34 13.20
C ASP A 71 -5.86 12.05 13.22
N PRO A 72 -6.81 11.63 14.09
CA PRO A 72 -6.66 10.59 15.11
C PRO A 72 -6.60 9.17 14.53
N GLN A 73 -6.05 8.23 15.31
CA GLN A 73 -6.17 6.80 15.02
C GLN A 73 -7.65 6.36 15.18
N PRO A 74 -8.14 5.44 14.32
CA PRO A 74 -9.46 4.81 14.52
C PRO A 74 -9.58 4.17 15.91
N PRO A 75 -10.79 4.08 16.49
CA PRO A 75 -10.99 3.35 17.74
C PRO A 75 -10.62 1.87 17.55
N GLU A 76 -10.05 1.27 18.59
CA GLU A 76 -9.84 -0.19 18.63
C GLU A 76 -11.21 -0.89 18.58
N GLU A 77 -11.35 -1.87 17.68
CA GLU A 77 -12.55 -2.73 17.55
C GLU A 77 -12.52 -3.90 18.55
#